data_AF-A0A950A7B0-F1
#
_entry.id   AF-A0A950A7B0-F1
#
_cell.length_a   1.000
_cell.length_b   1.000
_cell.length_c   1.000
_cell.angle_alpha   90.00
_cell.angle_beta   90.00
_cell.angle_gamma   90.00
#
_symmetry.space_group_name_H-M   'P 1'
#
loop_
_entity.id
_entity.type
_entity.pdbx_description
1 polymer ?
#
loop_
_entity_poly.entity_id
_entity_poly.type
_entity_poly.pdbx_seq_one_letter_code
_entity_poly.pdbx_strand_id
1 'polypeptide(L)' 'MIARSSKMYDHVIVAVVNLPWRKGSTVFSTEERVGFLTGATREIANVSVEPFSTLLVDFARQRGAM' A
#
# COMPACT_ATOMS: atom_id res chain seq x y z
N MET A 1 -2.56 -12.32 -1.97
CA MET A 1 -1.97 -11.64 -3.15
C MET A 1 -0.56 -11.14 -2.86
N ILE A 2 -0.34 -10.34 -1.79
CA ILE A 2 0.97 -9.70 -1.47
C ILE A 2 2.15 -10.71 -1.51
N ALA A 3 2.08 -11.80 -0.75
CA ALA A 3 3.16 -12.80 -0.68
C ALA A 3 3.43 -13.56 -2.00
N ARG A 4 2.47 -13.56 -2.95
CA ARG A 4 2.70 -14.12 -4.28
C ARG A 4 3.41 -13.10 -5.16
N SER A 5 2.93 -11.86 -5.15
CA SER A 5 3.56 -10.77 -5.90
C SER A 5 5.00 -10.54 -5.46
N SER A 6 5.29 -10.63 -4.16
CA SER A 6 6.66 -10.46 -3.64
C SER A 6 7.66 -11.49 -4.14
N LYS A 7 7.21 -12.64 -4.68
CA LYS A 7 8.06 -13.65 -5.31
C LYS A 7 8.29 -13.40 -6.80
N MET A 8 7.51 -12.53 -7.42
CA MET A 8 7.53 -12.28 -8.87
C MET A 8 8.19 -10.94 -9.23
N TYR A 9 8.33 -10.03 -8.27
CA TYR A 9 8.90 -8.69 -8.47
C TYR A 9 10.03 -8.43 -7.47
N ASP A 10 11.01 -7.63 -7.88
CA ASP A 10 12.13 -7.24 -7.01
C ASP A 10 11.64 -6.47 -5.79
N HIS A 11 10.66 -5.58 -5.96
CA HIS A 11 10.05 -4.79 -4.89
C HIS A 11 8.55 -4.60 -5.12
N VAL A 12 7.76 -4.66 -4.05
CA VAL A 12 6.30 -4.52 -4.10
C VAL A 12 5.85 -3.42 -3.14
N ILE A 13 5.14 -2.42 -3.67
CA ILE A 13 4.58 -1.32 -2.88
C ILE A 13 3.08 -1.54 -2.68
N VAL A 14 2.65 -1.66 -1.43
CA VAL A 14 1.24 -1.76 -1.03
C VAL A 14 0.72 -0.35 -0.74
N ALA A 15 0.05 0.23 -1.73
CA ALA A 15 -0.51 1.57 -1.66
C ALA A 15 -1.87 1.58 -0.94
N VAL A 16 -1.96 2.24 0.22
CA VAL A 16 -3.19 2.34 1.02
C VAL A 16 -3.90 3.65 0.73
N VAL A 17 -5.15 3.60 0.28
CA VAL A 17 -5.94 4.82 0.02
C VAL A 17 -6.16 5.58 1.32
N ASN A 18 -5.71 6.83 1.39
CA ASN A 18 -5.85 7.65 2.59
C ASN A 18 -7.33 8.02 2.86
N LEU A 19 -8.01 8.61 1.87
CA LEU A 19 -9.41 9.01 1.99
C LEU A 19 -10.22 8.51 0.79
N PRO A 20 -11.04 7.46 0.95
CA PRO A 20 -11.90 7.02 -0.11
C PRO A 20 -13.11 7.97 -0.24
N TRP A 21 -12.94 9.06 -1.00
CA TRP A 21 -13.96 10.10 -1.23
C TRP A 21 -15.35 9.54 -1.60
N ARG A 22 -15.40 8.39 -2.30
CA ARG A 22 -16.64 7.75 -2.75
C ARG A 22 -17.28 6.78 -1.74
N LYS A 23 -16.59 6.37 -0.67
CA LYS A 23 -17.00 5.23 0.18
C LYS A 23 -17.39 5.62 1.61
N GLY A 24 -17.43 6.90 1.94
CA GLY A 24 -17.77 7.38 3.28
C GLY A 24 -16.67 7.11 4.32
N SER A 25 -17.04 7.07 5.60
CA SER A 25 -16.12 6.83 6.72
C SER A 25 -15.61 5.39 6.73
N THR A 26 -14.29 5.22 6.76
CA THR A 26 -13.65 3.92 6.98
C THR A 26 -13.79 3.50 8.45
N VAL A 27 -13.94 2.20 8.69
CA VAL A 27 -14.00 1.62 10.06
C VAL A 27 -12.70 1.87 10.83
N PHE A 28 -11.58 1.95 10.11
CA PHE A 28 -10.25 2.18 10.67
C PHE A 28 -9.62 3.42 10.04
N SER A 29 -8.80 4.12 10.80
CA SER A 29 -7.98 5.23 10.32
C SER A 29 -6.98 4.74 9.26
N THR A 30 -6.40 5.66 8.50
CA THR A 30 -5.32 5.32 7.57
C THR A 30 -4.11 4.73 8.27
N GLU A 31 -3.75 5.28 9.43
CA GLU A 31 -2.62 4.84 10.25
C GLU A 31 -2.84 3.42 10.77
N GLU A 32 -4.04 3.10 11.24
CA GLU A 32 -4.40 1.75 11.69
C GLU A 32 -4.30 0.74 10.53
N ARG A 33 -4.85 1.09 9.35
CA ARG A 33 -4.79 0.22 8.17
C ARG A 33 -3.35 -0.01 7.71
N VAL A 34 -2.52 1.02 7.70
CA VAL A 34 -1.09 0.91 7.41
C VAL A 34 -0.41 0.02 8.46
N GLY A 35 -0.70 0.23 9.75
CA GLY A 35 -0.15 -0.57 10.84
C GLY A 35 -0.49 -2.06 10.71
N PHE A 36 -1.74 -2.40 10.41
CA PHE A 36 -2.17 -3.79 10.20
C PHE A 36 -1.44 -4.44 9.03
N LEU A 37 -1.32 -3.73 7.91
CA LEU A 37 -0.63 -4.23 6.73
C LEU A 37 0.86 -4.40 6.99
N THR A 38 1.52 -3.40 7.57
CA THR A 38 2.94 -3.45 7.94
C THR A 38 3.23 -4.61 8.90
N GLY A 39 2.36 -4.85 9.89
CA GLY A 39 2.48 -6.00 10.79
C GLY A 39 2.32 -7.33 10.06
N ALA A 40 1.31 -7.44 9.19
CA ALA A 40 1.03 -8.65 8.42
C ALA A 40 2.09 -8.96 7.35
N THR A 41 2.79 -7.95 6.83
CA THR A 41 3.83 -8.11 5.79
C THR A 41 5.25 -8.01 6.32
N ARG A 42 5.44 -7.92 7.64
CA ARG A 42 6.75 -7.69 8.28
C ARG A 42 7.82 -8.72 7.90
N GLU A 43 7.41 -9.97 7.63
CA GLU A 43 8.33 -11.06 7.26
C GLU A 43 8.73 -11.04 5.78
N ILE A 44 8.14 -10.15 4.98
CA ILE A 44 8.39 -10.06 3.54
C ILE A 44 9.29 -8.84 3.26
N ALA A 45 10.59 -9.08 3.16
CA ALA A 45 11.61 -8.03 3.13
C ALA A 45 11.50 -7.06 1.93
N ASN A 46 10.92 -7.49 0.81
CA ASN A 46 10.76 -6.68 -0.38
C ASN A 46 9.35 -6.07 -0.54
N VAL A 47 8.63 -5.90 0.57
CA VAL A 47 7.32 -5.24 0.59
C VAL A 47 7.39 -3.96 1.41
N SER A 48 6.96 -2.84 0.82
CA SER A 48 6.70 -1.60 1.54
C SER A 48 5.20 -1.29 1.58
N VAL A 49 4.74 -0.61 2.64
CA VAL A 49 3.34 -0.19 2.80
C VAL A 49 3.33 1.32 2.97
N GLU A 50 2.63 2.01 2.07
CA GLU A 50 2.57 3.48 2.07
C GLU A 50 1.14 3.98 1.83
N PRO A 51 0.66 4.98 2.58
CA PRO A 51 -0.57 5.64 2.24
C PRO A 51 -0.37 6.55 1.01
N PHE A 52 -1.42 6.70 0.20
CA PHE A 52 -1.43 7.65 -0.91
C PHE A 52 -2.73 8.46 -0.97
N SER A 53 -2.61 9.70 -1.47
CA SER A 53 -3.70 10.66 -1.60
C SER A 53 -3.86 11.21 -3.04
N THR A 54 -2.97 10.82 -3.95
CA THR A 54 -2.94 11.27 -5.35
C THR A 54 -3.54 10.21 -6.30
N LEU A 55 -3.49 10.45 -7.61
CA LEU A 55 -3.82 9.40 -8.58
C LEU A 55 -2.80 8.26 -8.48
N LEU A 56 -3.27 7.02 -8.59
CA LEU A 56 -2.42 5.83 -8.46
C LEU A 56 -1.25 5.83 -9.45
N VAL A 57 -1.47 6.29 -10.68
CA VAL A 57 -0.43 6.39 -11.71
C VAL A 57 0.65 7.40 -11.32
N ASP A 58 0.27 8.54 -10.73
CA ASP A 58 1.24 9.54 -10.29
C ASP A 58 2.02 9.08 -9.07
N PHE A 59 1.34 8.40 -8.13
CA PHE A 59 2.01 7.73 -7.02
C PHE A 59 3.05 6.72 -7.52
N ALA A 60 2.67 5.85 -8.46
CA ALA A 60 3.57 4.87 -9.06
C ALA A 60 4.78 5.53 -9.75
N ARG A 61 4.56 6.57 -10.57
CA ARG A 61 5.62 7.37 -11.21
C ARG A 61 6.60 7.96 -10.21
N GLN A 62 6.10 8.56 -9.13
CA GLN A 62 6.96 9.16 -8.09
C GLN A 62 7.86 8.14 -7.38
N ARG A 63 7.46 6.87 -7.35
CA ARG A 63 8.24 5.77 -6.75
C ARG A 63 9.06 4.99 -7.78
N GLY A 64 9.08 5.42 -9.05
CA GLY A 64 9.74 4.70 -10.13
C GLY A 64 9.13 3.32 -10.43
N ALA A 65 7.88 3.09 -10.03
CA ALA A 65 7.16 1.83 -10.18
C ALA A 65 6.27 1.85 -11.44
N MET A 66 6.87 2.11 -12.61
CA MET A 66 6.19 2.12 -13.91
C MET A 66 6.58 0.91 -14.75
#